data_AF-A0A1Q2KZD8-F1
#
_entry.id   AF-A0A1Q2KZD8-F1
#
_cell.length_a   1.000
_cell.length_b   1.000
_cell.length_c   1.000
_cell.angle_alpha   90.00
_cell.angle_beta   90.00
_cell.angle_gamma   90.00
#
_symmetry.space_group_name_H-M   'P 1'
#
loop_
_entity.id
_entity.type
_entity.pdbx_description
1 polymer ?
#
loop_
_entity_poly.entity_id
_entity_poly.type
_entity_poly.pdbx_seq_one_letter_code
_entity_poly.pdbx_strand_id
1 'polypeptide(L)' 'MKKIQGIENLLCYLALAGFPLTEEQVTHLLADKKLPHIRYGHVTLFYEDHIDWWVRQQKRKAMKE' A
#
# COMPACT_ATOMS: atom_id res chain seq x y z
N MET A 1 0.61 -1.81 -15.24
CA MET A 1 -0.71 -1.94 -14.57
C MET A 1 -0.99 -3.38 -14.13
N LYS A 2 -0.17 -3.89 -13.20
CA LYS A 2 -0.55 -5.06 -12.41
C LYS A 2 -1.45 -4.60 -11.28
N LYS A 3 -2.42 -5.45 -10.93
CA LYS A 3 -3.39 -5.19 -9.86
C LYS A 3 -3.10 -6.17 -8.73
N ILE A 4 -3.00 -5.64 -7.52
CA ILE A 4 -2.88 -6.41 -6.30
C ILE A 4 -4.26 -6.39 -5.64
N GLN A 5 -4.83 -7.57 -5.42
CA GLN A 5 -6.16 -7.70 -4.84
C GLN A 5 -6.04 -8.22 -3.40
N GLY A 6 -6.66 -7.53 -2.45
CA GLY A 6 -6.60 -7.91 -1.04
C GLY A 6 -5.36 -7.43 -0.30
N ILE A 7 -5.46 -7.38 1.03
CA ILE A 7 -4.42 -6.85 1.92
C ILE A 7 -3.23 -7.80 1.99
N GLU A 8 -3.45 -9.12 2.05
CA GLU A 8 -2.38 -10.12 2.12
C GLU A 8 -1.40 -10.02 0.92
N ASN A 9 -1.93 -9.92 -0.29
CA ASN A 9 -1.10 -9.76 -1.49
C ASN A 9 -0.37 -8.41 -1.49
N LEU A 10 -0.98 -7.36 -0.93
CA LEU A 10 -0.33 -6.06 -0.76
C LEU A 10 0.83 -6.14 0.23
N LEU A 11 0.66 -6.84 1.36
CA LEU A 11 1.72 -7.03 2.35
C LEU A 11 2.91 -7.77 1.75
N CYS A 12 2.65 -8.83 0.96
CA CYS A 12 3.71 -9.57 0.26
C CYS A 12 4.45 -8.67 -0.74
N TYR A 13 3.73 -7.90 -1.54
CA TYR A 13 4.33 -6.94 -2.47
C TYR A 13 5.19 -5.90 -1.76
N LEU A 14 4.68 -5.31 -0.68
CA LEU A 14 5.37 -4.30 0.11
C LEU A 14 6.65 -4.85 0.77
N ALA A 15 6.61 -6.09 1.26
CA ALA A 15 7.79 -6.77 1.78
C ALA A 15 8.87 -6.95 0.70
N LEU A 16 8.48 -7.41 -0.50
CA LEU A 16 9.40 -7.56 -1.65
C LEU A 16 9.94 -6.21 -2.15
N ALA A 17 9.16 -5.14 -2.06
CA ALA A 17 9.56 -3.77 -2.41
C ALA A 17 10.45 -3.09 -1.34
N GLY A 18 10.81 -3.82 -0.28
CA GLY A 18 11.63 -3.31 0.82
C GLY A 18 10.92 -2.20 1.61
N PHE A 19 9.62 -2.33 1.80
CA PHE A 19 8.79 -1.49 2.66
C PHE A 19 7.76 -2.35 3.42
N PRO A 20 8.21 -3.33 4.24
CA PRO A 20 7.29 -4.23 4.92
C PRO A 20 6.38 -3.44 5.87
N LEU A 21 5.08 -3.68 5.78
CA LEU A 21 4.07 -3.17 6.70
C LEU A 21 3.39 -4.34 7.41
N THR A 22 2.77 -4.07 8.56
CA THR A 22 1.87 -5.03 9.21
C THR A 22 0.44 -4.83 8.71
N GLU A 23 -0.40 -5.85 8.86
CA GLU A 23 -1.82 -5.77 8.49
C GLU A 23 -2.54 -4.63 9.23
N GLU A 24 -2.23 -4.44 10.52
CA GLU A 24 -2.74 -3.34 11.33
C GLU A 24 -2.36 -1.98 10.75
N GLN A 25 -1.10 -1.80 10.34
CA GLN A 25 -0.63 -0.56 9.71
C GLN A 25 -1.35 -0.30 8.38
N VAL A 26 -1.49 -1.32 7.54
CA VAL A 26 -2.22 -1.19 6.27
C VAL A 26 -3.68 -0.83 6.55
N THR A 27 -4.31 -1.45 7.53
CA THR A 27 -5.70 -1.16 7.94
C THR A 27 -5.84 0.28 8.42
N HIS A 28 -4.91 0.76 9.24
CA HIS A 28 -4.85 2.16 9.65
C HIS A 28 -4.66 3.12 8.47
N LEU A 29 -3.75 2.82 7.54
CA LEU A 29 -3.51 3.65 6.36
C LEU A 29 -4.69 3.67 5.39
N LEU A 30 -5.43 2.56 5.30
CA LEU A 30 -6.68 2.48 4.56
C LEU A 30 -7.77 3.33 5.21
N ALA A 31 -7.91 3.24 6.54
CA ALA A 31 -8.88 4.03 7.32
C ALA A 31 -8.59 5.54 7.20
N ASP A 32 -7.30 5.91 7.26
CA ASP A 32 -6.83 7.30 7.13
C ASP A 32 -6.76 7.78 5.67
N LYS A 33 -7.13 6.93 4.69
CA LYS A 33 -7.06 7.21 3.24
C LYS A 33 -5.66 7.63 2.76
N LYS A 34 -4.61 7.27 3.51
CA LYS A 34 -3.22 7.56 3.17
C LYS A 34 -2.66 6.62 2.12
N LEU A 35 -3.19 5.41 2.01
CA LEU A 35 -2.72 4.41 1.05
C LEU A 35 -3.64 4.38 -0.18
N PRO A 36 -3.09 4.53 -1.41
CA PRO A 36 -3.89 4.59 -2.62
C PRO A 36 -4.54 3.24 -2.90
N HIS A 37 -5.86 3.20 -2.83
CA HIS A 37 -6.66 2.00 -3.01
C HIS A 37 -7.93 2.33 -3.77
N ILE A 38 -8.48 1.33 -4.45
CA ILE A 38 -9.82 1.41 -5.04
C ILE A 38 -10.69 0.36 -4.37
N ARG A 39 -11.82 0.81 -3.81
CA ARG A 39 -12.82 -0.07 -3.22
C ARG A 39 -13.90 -0.36 -4.27
N TYR A 40 -14.01 -1.61 -4.69
CA TYR A 40 -15.07 -2.12 -5.55
C TYR A 40 -15.99 -3.02 -4.71
N GLY A 41 -17.02 -2.41 -4.11
CA GLY A 41 -17.91 -3.11 -3.18
C GLY A 41 -17.15 -3.61 -1.95
N HIS A 42 -17.11 -4.93 -1.76
CA HIS A 42 -16.38 -5.58 -0.66
C HIS A 42 -14.89 -5.82 -0.98
N VAL A 43 -14.46 -5.59 -2.22
CA VAL A 43 -13.09 -5.87 -2.65
C VAL A 43 -12.25 -4.59 -2.61
N THR A 44 -11.08 -4.68 -1.96
CA THR A 44 -10.04 -3.63 -2.04
C THR A 44 -9.00 -4.03 -3.08
N LEU A 45 -8.79 -3.14 -4.05
CA LEU A 45 -7.85 -3.32 -5.14
C LEU A 45 -6.80 -2.22 -5.12
N PHE A 46 -5.56 -2.62 -5.35
CA PHE A 46 -4.39 -1.76 -5.37
C PHE A 46 -3.73 -1.84 -6.73
N TYR A 47 -3.35 -0.69 -7.29
CA TYR A 47 -2.55 -0.66 -8.51
C TYR A 47 -1.08 -0.64 -8.13
N GLU A 48 -0.31 -1.58 -8.67
CA GLU A 48 1.11 -1.72 -8.38
C GLU A 48 1.86 -0.40 -8.62
N ASP A 49 1.57 0.26 -9.75
CA ASP A 49 2.11 1.58 -10.12
C ASP A 49 1.83 2.66 -9.05
N HIS A 50 0.65 2.67 -8.45
CA HIS A 50 0.27 3.64 -7.41
C HIS A 50 0.91 3.32 -6.05
N ILE A 51 0.98 2.03 -5.70
CA ILE A 51 1.63 1.58 -4.47
C ILE A 51 3.12 1.87 -4.55
N ASP A 52 3.76 1.57 -5.66
CA ASP A 52 5.18 1.84 -5.86
C ASP A 52 5.50 3.33 -5.74
N TRP A 53 4.73 4.19 -6.41
CA TRP A 53 4.85 5.64 -6.23
C TRP A 53 4.68 6.05 -4.76
N TRP A 54 3.66 5.52 -4.09
CA TRP A 54 3.38 5.83 -2.68
C TRP A 54 4.53 5.42 -1.77
N VAL A 55 5.08 4.21 -1.95
CA VAL A 55 6.25 3.72 -1.19
C VAL A 55 7.44 4.68 -1.37
N ARG A 56 7.71 5.12 -2.61
CA ARG A 56 8.77 6.12 -2.85
C ARG A 56 8.51 7.43 -2.12
N GLN A 57 7.25 7.90 -2.06
CA GLN A 57 6.90 9.09 -1.28
C GLN A 57 7.13 8.90 0.22
N GLN A 58 6.72 7.76 0.78
CA GLN A 58 6.94 7.48 2.21
C GLN A 58 8.43 7.40 2.56
N LYS A 59 9.23 6.70 1.74
CA LYS A 59 10.69 6.63 1.92
C LYS A 59 11.33 8.03 1.87
N ARG A 60 10.85 8.92 1.00
CA ARG A 60 11.32 10.31 0.93
C ARG A 60 10.92 11.14 2.14
N LYS A 61 9.74 10.91 2.73
CA LYS A 61 9.31 11.58 3.97
C LYS A 61 10.15 11.14 5.16
N ALA A 62 10.39 9.83 5.31
CA ALA A 62 11.20 9.28 6.38
C ALA A 62 12.68 9.75 6.37
N MET A 63 13.20 10.21 5.23
CA MET A 63 14.55 10.80 5.12
C MET A 63 14.59 12.30 5.46
N LYS A 64 13.46 12.96 5.67
CA LYS A 64 13.35 14.39 5.97
C LYS A 64 13.01 14.69 7.42
N GLU A 65 12.79 13.66 8.24
CA GLU A 65 12.53 13.75 9.69
C GLU A 65 13.78 13.40 10.50
#